data_AF-A0A840UD90-F1
#
_entry.id   AF-A0A840UD90-F1
#
_cell.length_a   1.000
_cell.length_b   1.000
_cell.length_c   1.000
_cell.angle_alpha   90.00
_cell.angle_beta   90.00
_cell.angle_gamma   90.00
#
_symmetry.space_group_name_H-M   'P 1'
#
loop_
_entity.id
_entity.type
_entity.pdbx_description
1 polymer ?
#
loop_
_entity_poly.entity_id
_entity_poly.type
_entity_poly.pdbx_seq_one_letter_code
_entity_poly.pdbx_strand_id
1 'polypeptide(L)' 'MSRSKKSDACLLVSHGVMTVSTTIQDAYLKAEYVEEIAEIYYRTLSVNQDKEPIVLPEDELQKWQYPSYIKL' A
#
# COMPACT_ATOMS: atom_id res chain seq x y z
N MET A 1 14.21 -5.95 -12.33
CA MET A 1 12.84 -5.43 -12.57
C MET A 1 11.82 -6.58 -12.39
N SER A 2 11.77 -7.18 -11.19
CA SER A 2 11.02 -8.43 -10.91
C SER A 2 9.92 -8.29 -9.86
N ARG A 3 9.78 -7.12 -9.20
CA ARG A 3 8.80 -6.89 -8.11
C ARG A 3 7.35 -6.66 -8.58
N SER A 4 7.11 -6.19 -9.79
CA SER A 4 5.75 -5.96 -10.33
C SER A 4 4.92 -7.23 -10.54
N LYS A 5 5.47 -8.43 -10.32
CA LYS A 5 4.69 -9.68 -10.37
C LYS A 5 3.85 -9.92 -9.12
N LYS A 6 4.05 -9.16 -8.03
CA LYS A 6 3.35 -9.35 -6.75
C LYS A 6 2.51 -8.16 -6.29
N SER A 7 2.73 -6.96 -6.84
CA SER A 7 2.03 -5.74 -6.44
C SER A 7 2.03 -4.72 -7.57
N ASP A 8 1.00 -3.88 -7.58
CA ASP A 8 0.81 -2.75 -8.48
C ASP A 8 1.55 -1.48 -8.03
N ALA A 9 2.28 -1.53 -6.91
CA ALA A 9 3.06 -0.42 -6.38
C ALA A 9 4.48 -0.85 -5.95
N CYS A 10 5.46 0.03 -6.12
CA CYS A 10 6.84 -0.16 -5.65
C CYS A 10 7.42 1.14 -5.11
N LEU A 11 7.99 1.07 -3.90
CA LEU A 11 8.81 2.14 -3.34
C LEU A 11 10.21 2.14 -3.98
N LEU A 12 10.73 3.33 -4.23
CA LEU A 12 12.04 3.62 -4.79
C LEU A 12 12.83 4.42 -3.75
N VAL A 13 13.89 3.79 -3.22
CA VAL A 13 14.76 4.38 -2.19
C VAL A 13 15.27 5.74 -2.65
N SER A 14 15.12 6.75 -1.81
CA SER A 14 15.53 8.14 -2.07
C SER A 14 14.88 8.80 -3.30
N HIS A 15 13.72 8.29 -3.74
CA HIS A 15 12.97 8.89 -4.86
C HIS A 15 11.48 9.04 -4.58
N GLY A 16 10.75 7.95 -4.33
CA GLY A 16 9.30 8.00 -4.17
C GLY A 16 8.61 6.67 -4.46
N VAL A 17 7.40 6.71 -5.02
CA VAL A 17 6.60 5.54 -5.37
C VAL A 17 6.36 5.47 -6.88
N MET A 18 6.34 4.25 -7.42
CA MET A 18 5.87 3.97 -8.77
C MET A 18 4.66 3.05 -8.68
N THR A 19 3.53 3.45 -9.27
CA THR A 19 2.30 2.65 -9.37
C THR A 19 1.96 2.34 -10.82
N VAL A 20 1.31 1.21 -11.04
CA VAL A 20 0.86 0.77 -12.37
C VAL A 20 -0.61 0.36 -12.33
N SER A 21 -1.34 0.70 -13.39
CA SER A 21 -2.69 0.20 -13.63
C SER A 21 -3.09 0.31 -15.10
N THR A 22 -4.31 -0.15 -15.42
CA THR A 22 -4.93 -0.06 -16.74
C THR A 22 -5.41 1.36 -17.06
N THR A 23 -5.74 2.17 -16.05
CA THR A 23 -6.15 3.58 -16.19
C THR A 23 -5.27 4.50 -15.35
N ILE A 24 -5.13 5.75 -15.80
CA ILE A 24 -4.35 6.77 -15.08
C ILE A 24 -4.99 7.06 -13.72
N GLN A 25 -6.32 7.13 -13.67
CA GLN A 25 -7.08 7.40 -12.45
C GLN A 25 -6.84 6.33 -11.39
N ASP A 26 -6.86 5.05 -11.77
CA ASP A 26 -6.60 3.96 -10.83
C ASP A 26 -5.12 3.91 -10.39
N ALA A 27 -4.19 4.16 -11.31
CA ALA A 27 -2.77 4.26 -10.95
C ALA A 27 -2.50 5.42 -9.97
N TYR A 28 -3.16 6.56 -10.18
CA TYR A 28 -3.09 7.73 -9.30
C TYR A 28 -3.70 7.43 -7.92
N LEU A 29 -4.90 6.84 -7.88
CA LEU A 29 -5.56 6.44 -6.63
C LEU A 29 -4.70 5.47 -5.81
N LYS A 30 -4.07 4.48 -6.47
CA LYS A 30 -3.11 3.58 -5.80
C LYS A 30 -1.92 4.33 -5.22
N ALA A 31 -1.45 5.40 -5.87
CA ALA A 31 -0.34 6.19 -5.37
C ALA A 31 -0.74 6.98 -4.10
N GLU A 32 -1.95 7.56 -4.10
CA GLU A 32 -2.51 8.25 -2.92
C GLU A 32 -2.65 7.29 -1.74
N TYR A 33 -3.17 6.07 -1.95
CA TYR A 33 -3.27 5.08 -0.87
C TYR A 33 -1.91 4.66 -0.31
N VAL A 34 -0.88 4.52 -1.16
CA VAL A 34 0.47 4.20 -0.66
C VAL A 34 1.03 5.33 0.19
N GLU A 35 0.80 6.59 -0.21
CA GLU A 35 1.23 7.76 0.56
C GLU A 35 0.54 7.84 1.93
N GLU A 36 -0.78 7.65 1.98
CA GLU A 36 -1.54 7.66 3.24
C GLU A 36 -1.02 6.59 4.22
N ILE A 37 -0.78 5.38 3.73
CA ILE A 37 -0.23 4.29 4.55
C ILE A 37 1.22 4.57 4.97
N ALA A 38 2.05 5.13 4.08
CA ALA A 38 3.42 5.52 4.40
C ALA A 38 3.46 6.59 5.50
N GLU A 39 2.56 7.57 5.44
CA GLU A 39 2.43 8.60 6.46
C GLU A 39 2.03 8.00 7.82
N ILE A 40 1.00 7.14 7.85
CA ILE A 40 0.57 6.46 9.08
C ILE A 40 1.72 5.63 9.66
N TYR A 41 2.40 4.84 8.83
CA TYR A 41 3.52 4.00 9.23
C TYR A 41 4.67 4.83 9.82
N TYR A 42 5.10 5.89 9.11
CA TYR A 42 6.16 6.77 9.56
C TYR A 42 5.83 7.48 10.88
N ARG A 43 4.62 8.02 11.00
CA ARG A 43 4.14 8.64 12.25
C ARG A 43 4.13 7.64 13.40
N THR A 44 3.69 6.41 13.14
CA THR A 44 3.64 5.34 14.14
C THR A 44 5.04 4.96 14.63
N LEU A 45 6.00 4.77 13.73
CA LEU A 45 7.41 4.53 14.09
C LEU A 45 7.99 5.69 14.92
N SER A 46 7.70 6.93 14.50
CA SER A 46 8.19 8.14 15.16
C SER A 46 7.73 8.24 16.61
N VAL A 47 6.48 7.86 16.91
CA VAL A 47 5.95 7.85 18.29
C VAL A 47 6.35 6.58 19.06
N ASN A 48 6.65 5.49 18.37
CA ASN A 48 6.96 4.18 18.95
C ASN A 48 8.48 3.92 19.09
N GLN A 49 9.31 4.95 19.03
CA GLN A 49 10.78 4.85 19.16
C GLN A 49 11.38 3.84 18.16
N ASP A 50 10.96 3.95 16.89
CA ASP A 50 11.41 3.08 15.78
C ASP A 50 11.10 1.58 15.97
N LYS A 51 10.20 1.24 16.90
CA LYS A 51 9.70 -0.13 17.03
C LYS A 51 8.58 -0.37 16.02
N GLU A 52 8.70 -1.48 15.30
CA GLU A 52 7.69 -1.90 14.33
C GLU A 52 6.29 -1.99 14.98
N PRO A 53 5.25 -1.41 14.34
CA PRO A 53 3.89 -1.53 14.82
C PRO A 53 3.38 -2.96 14.68
N ILE A 54 2.30 -3.26 15.42
CA ILE A 54 1.60 -4.54 15.28
C ILE A 54 1.01 -4.60 13.86
N VAL A 55 1.40 -5.63 13.12
CA VAL A 55 0.91 -5.87 11.76
C VAL A 55 -0.33 -6.75 11.79
N LEU A 56 -1.25 -6.49 10.86
CA LEU A 56 -2.39 -7.38 10.63
C LEU A 56 -1.88 -8.68 9.98
N PRO A 57 -2.29 -9.86 10.48
CA PRO A 57 -1.92 -11.11 9.85
C PRO A 57 -2.62 -11.27 8.50
N GLU A 58 -2.01 -12.03 7.58
CA GLU A 58 -2.48 -12.16 6.20
C GLU A 58 -3.91 -12.74 6.10
N ASP A 59 -4.29 -13.62 7.03
CA ASP A 59 -5.62 -14.24 7.07
C ASP A 59 -6.71 -13.23 7.43
N GLU A 60 -6.41 -12.22 8.27
CA GLU A 60 -7.33 -11.14 8.55
C GLU A 60 -7.45 -10.19 7.36
N LEU A 61 -6.34 -9.84 6.71
CA LEU A 61 -6.34 -9.02 5.50
C LEU A 61 -7.21 -9.61 4.38
N GLN A 62 -7.21 -10.94 4.22
CA GLN A 62 -8.06 -11.62 3.25
C GLN A 62 -9.56 -11.44 3.52
N LYS A 63 -9.98 -11.34 4.79
CA LYS A 63 -11.40 -11.12 5.16
C LYS A 63 -11.89 -9.73 4.76
N TRP A 64 -10.98 -8.80 4.53
CA TRP A 64 -11.26 -7.41 4.16
C TRP A 64 -11.25 -7.20 2.64
N GLN A 65 -11.06 -8.27 1.85
CA GLN A 65 -11.21 -8.19 0.40
C GLN A 65 -12.61 -7.67 0.05
N TYR A 66 -12.63 -6.71 -0.87
CA TYR A 66 -13.89 -6.10 -1.28
C TYR A 66 -14.83 -7.16 -1.87
N PRO A 67 -16.12 -7.20 -1.47
CA PRO A 67 -17.02 -8.24 -1.91
C PRO A 67 -17.19 -8.22 -3.43
N SER A 68 -17.05 -9.39 -4.06
CA SER A 68 -17.09 -9.53 -5.53
C SER A 68 -18.43 -9.16 -6.18
N TYR A 69 -19.51 -9.07 -5.38
CA TYR A 69 -20.84 -8.67 -5.87
C TYR A 69 -21.03 -7.16 -5.96
N ILE A 70 -20.12 -6.35 -5.40
CA ILE A 70 -20.18 -4.89 -5.53
C ILE A 70 -19.36 -4.51 -6.75
N LYS A 71 -20.05 -4.08 -7.81
CA LYS A 71 -19.41 -3.55 -9.03
C LYS A 71 -19.27 -2.03 -8.90
N LEU A 72 -18.02 -1.56 -8.87
CA LEU A 72 -17.64 -0.16 -9.03
C LEU A 72 -17.68 0.23 -10.51
#